data_AF-A0A955HNU7-F1
#
_entry.id   AF-A0A955HNU7-F1
#
_cell.length_a   1.000
_cell.length_b   1.000
_cell.length_c   1.000
_cell.angle_alpha   90.00
_cell.angle_beta   90.00
_cell.angle_gamma   90.00
#
_symmetry.space_group_name_H-M   'P 1'
#
loop_
_entity.id
_entity.type
_entity.pdbx_description
1 polymer ?
#
loop_
_entity_poly.entity_id
_entity_poly.type
_entity_poly.pdbx_seq_one_letter_code
_entity_poly.pdbx_strand_id
1 'polypeptide(L)'
;MQNPIVLELRTGRDSESLASAAEYLFETIPTIKDALFHKLLGKSDPISFEILARNQTVSFYCVCPKKVQSYIESSLSASFPQILINTTQDDYIHVFSAHQSGLEQNYQPQPITEFAFLDLGRDSSLPIKTYDQFADTDPLSALLSTLSKFQEHDSALIQVLVSQGGGLIHTPATLNADEKPSLSSTQQAHIAKKMSKQTLKTSVRALTSAPTHERTRYILEAIYASSQVFSLSESNQFTLKKPLFFKKKARKHVVERTFSLGHSYFLNTSELATIWHLPNKNLATIPNIAWGKSLLGEPPENLPIITSNSTEEAKQNTNPFAKTIYKNSPTIYGIKRPDRRRHMYVIGKTGTGKSTLLANMAIHDIKKGEGLCVIDPHGDLVETLLDYIPSHRINDVVYFNSSDGM
;
A
#
# COMPACT_ATOMS: atom_id res chain seq x y z
N MET A 1 -18.54 7.99 10.53
CA MET A 1 -17.28 7.25 10.71
C MET A 1 -16.15 8.23 10.50
N GLN A 2 -15.11 8.23 11.34
CA GLN A 2 -13.88 8.97 11.03
C GLN A 2 -13.30 8.42 9.72
N ASN A 3 -12.71 9.28 8.89
CA ASN A 3 -12.04 8.84 7.67
C ASN A 3 -10.94 7.82 8.04
N PRO A 4 -10.87 6.67 7.34
CA PRO A 4 -9.84 5.69 7.60
C PRO A 4 -8.47 6.26 7.23
N ILE A 5 -7.43 5.72 7.87
CA ILE A 5 -6.04 6.03 7.52
C ILE A 5 -5.61 5.09 6.39
N VAL A 6 -5.07 5.66 5.32
CA VAL A 6 -4.53 4.93 4.18
C VAL A 6 -3.00 4.94 4.30
N LEU A 7 -2.42 3.75 4.46
CA LEU A 7 -0.98 3.54 4.54
C LEU A 7 -0.51 2.95 3.21
N GLU A 8 0.32 3.66 2.48
CA GLU A 8 1.07 3.12 1.34
C GLU A 8 2.26 2.31 1.87
N LEU A 9 2.39 1.08 1.36
CA LEU A 9 3.39 0.12 1.79
C LEU A 9 4.35 -0.16 0.64
N ARG A 10 5.66 -0.01 0.90
CA ARG A 10 6.70 -0.32 -0.09
C ARG A 10 7.81 -1.14 0.56
N THR A 11 8.37 -2.10 -0.18
CA THR A 11 9.52 -2.90 0.23
C THR A 11 10.71 -2.66 -0.69
N GLY A 12 11.93 -2.99 -0.25
CA GLY A 12 13.10 -3.02 -1.13
C GLY A 12 13.02 -4.16 -2.16
N ARG A 13 13.64 -3.97 -3.33
CA ARG A 13 13.75 -5.03 -4.37
C ARG A 13 14.57 -6.23 -3.90
N ASP A 14 15.42 -6.01 -2.92
CA ASP A 14 16.29 -6.94 -2.22
C ASP A 14 15.63 -7.57 -0.97
N SER A 15 14.40 -7.18 -0.65
CA SER A 15 13.66 -7.71 0.50
C SER A 15 13.59 -9.24 0.45
N GLU A 16 13.89 -9.89 1.57
CA GLU A 16 13.84 -11.35 1.72
C GLU A 16 12.55 -11.82 2.42
N SER A 17 11.66 -10.90 2.78
CA SER A 17 10.41 -11.24 3.46
C SER A 17 9.49 -12.07 2.54
N LEU A 18 9.37 -13.36 2.84
CA LEU A 18 8.47 -14.30 2.15
C LEU A 18 7.02 -14.12 2.61
N ALA A 19 6.09 -14.85 1.99
CA ALA A 19 4.67 -14.88 2.39
C ALA A 19 4.47 -15.20 3.88
N SER A 20 5.32 -16.03 4.49
CA SER A 20 5.29 -16.32 5.94
C SER A 20 5.41 -15.07 6.83
N ALA A 21 6.07 -14.00 6.35
CA ALA A 21 6.09 -12.71 7.05
C ALA A 21 4.68 -12.11 7.18
N ALA A 22 3.86 -12.20 6.13
CA ALA A 22 2.47 -11.76 6.17
C ALA A 22 1.61 -12.63 7.09
N GLU A 23 1.96 -13.91 7.27
CA GLU A 23 1.25 -14.77 8.21
C GLU A 23 1.35 -14.24 9.65
N TYR A 24 2.56 -13.84 10.09
CA TYR A 24 2.74 -13.19 11.38
C TYR A 24 1.95 -11.88 11.49
N LEU A 25 1.90 -11.08 10.42
CA LEU A 25 1.06 -9.88 10.38
C LEU A 25 -0.41 -10.24 10.64
N PHE A 26 -0.95 -11.25 9.96
CA PHE A 26 -2.35 -11.65 10.09
C PHE A 26 -2.67 -12.25 11.47
N GLU A 27 -1.72 -12.90 12.13
CA GLU A 27 -1.86 -13.34 13.53
C GLU A 27 -2.04 -12.16 14.49
N THR A 28 -1.37 -11.03 14.22
CA THR A 28 -1.45 -9.82 15.06
C THR A 28 -2.69 -8.96 14.82
N ILE A 29 -3.62 -9.31 13.92
CA ILE A 29 -4.77 -8.43 13.64
C ILE A 29 -5.58 -8.17 14.93
N PRO A 30 -5.80 -6.91 15.34
CA PRO A 30 -6.41 -6.61 16.63
C PRO A 30 -7.92 -6.80 16.60
N THR A 31 -8.51 -7.11 17.75
CA THR A 31 -9.98 -7.07 17.88
C THR A 31 -10.44 -5.64 18.02
N ILE A 32 -10.98 -5.07 16.93
CA ILE A 32 -11.47 -3.70 16.93
C ILE A 32 -12.91 -3.69 17.44
N LYS A 33 -13.07 -3.44 18.75
CA LYS A 33 -14.39 -3.25 19.38
C LYS A 33 -14.80 -1.78 19.26
N ASP A 34 -16.01 -1.55 18.77
CA ASP A 34 -16.67 -0.24 18.82
C ASP A 34 -17.74 -0.21 19.94
N ALA A 35 -18.21 1.01 20.26
CA ALA A 35 -19.17 1.29 21.33
C ALA A 35 -20.39 0.35 21.33
N LEU A 36 -20.99 0.17 22.52
CA LEU A 36 -22.07 -0.78 22.85
C LEU A 36 -23.17 -0.95 21.78
N PHE A 37 -23.54 0.10 21.06
CA PHE A 37 -24.57 0.07 20.00
C PHE A 37 -24.14 -0.65 18.70
N HIS A 38 -22.84 -0.69 18.37
CA HIS A 38 -22.33 -1.42 17.20
C HIS A 38 -22.19 -2.93 17.46
N LYS A 39 -22.08 -3.31 18.74
CA LYS A 39 -22.05 -4.70 19.21
C LYS A 39 -23.37 -5.42 18.96
N LEU A 40 -24.50 -4.71 19.06
CA LEU A 40 -25.85 -5.24 18.79
C LEU A 40 -26.10 -5.50 17.28
N LEU A 41 -25.31 -4.86 16.41
CA LEU A 41 -25.39 -4.97 14.95
C LEU A 41 -24.28 -5.86 14.35
N GLY A 42 -23.39 -6.44 15.16
CA GLY A 42 -22.30 -7.30 14.71
C GLY A 42 -21.25 -6.59 13.83
N LYS A 43 -21.08 -5.27 13.96
CA LYS A 43 -20.15 -4.48 13.14
C LYS A 43 -18.80 -4.33 13.85
N SER A 44 -17.78 -5.04 13.37
CA SER A 44 -16.37 -4.73 13.64
C SER A 44 -15.83 -3.88 12.49
N ASP A 45 -15.03 -2.85 12.78
CA ASP A 45 -14.30 -2.15 11.74
C ASP A 45 -13.24 -3.08 11.15
N PRO A 46 -13.27 -3.39 9.85
CA PRO A 46 -12.25 -4.20 9.22
C PRO A 46 -10.98 -3.38 8.95
N ILE A 47 -9.89 -4.11 8.74
CA ILE A 47 -8.66 -3.60 8.12
C ILE A 47 -8.67 -4.11 6.69
N SER A 48 -8.30 -3.26 5.74
CA SER A 48 -8.25 -3.60 4.33
C SER A 48 -6.81 -3.64 3.85
N PHE A 49 -6.41 -4.76 3.28
CA PHE A 49 -5.13 -4.96 2.62
C PHE A 49 -5.34 -4.93 1.11
N GLU A 50 -4.70 -3.99 0.42
CA GLU A 50 -5.08 -3.63 -0.95
C GLU A 50 -3.88 -3.69 -1.90
N ILE A 51 -4.14 -4.14 -3.13
CA ILE A 51 -3.21 -4.09 -4.27
C ILE A 51 -3.88 -3.22 -5.33
N LEU A 52 -3.27 -2.09 -5.66
CA LEU A 52 -3.76 -1.13 -6.64
C LEU A 52 -2.85 -1.14 -7.86
N ALA A 53 -3.41 -1.41 -9.04
CA ALA A 53 -2.78 -1.15 -10.32
C ALA A 53 -3.41 0.13 -10.91
N ARG A 54 -2.61 1.18 -11.12
CA ARG A 54 -3.05 2.44 -11.73
C ARG A 54 -1.87 3.14 -12.38
N ASN A 55 -2.09 3.81 -13.51
CA ASN A 55 -1.03 4.52 -14.25
C ASN A 55 0.18 3.61 -14.49
N GLN A 56 -0.08 2.36 -14.89
CA GLN A 56 0.94 1.33 -15.11
C GLN A 56 1.86 1.09 -13.91
N THR A 57 1.38 1.31 -12.69
CA THR A 57 2.12 1.08 -11.45
C THR A 57 1.28 0.22 -10.50
N VAL A 58 1.91 -0.80 -9.90
CA VAL A 58 1.31 -1.68 -8.89
C VAL A 58 1.81 -1.28 -7.50
N SER A 59 0.91 -0.81 -6.65
CA SER A 59 1.18 -0.33 -5.30
C SER A 59 0.41 -1.13 -4.26
N PHE A 60 0.96 -1.24 -3.06
CA PHE A 60 0.36 -1.96 -1.93
C PHE A 60 -0.08 -0.97 -0.86
N TYR A 61 -1.22 -1.25 -0.23
CA TYR A 61 -1.77 -0.41 0.82
C TYR A 61 -2.34 -1.23 1.98
N CYS A 62 -2.37 -0.62 3.16
CA CYS A 62 -3.17 -1.04 4.29
C CYS A 62 -4.06 0.13 4.72
N VAL A 63 -5.37 -0.11 4.83
CA VAL A 63 -6.35 0.88 5.25
C VAL A 63 -6.98 0.45 6.56
N CYS A 64 -6.85 1.28 7.59
CA CYS A 64 -7.28 0.94 8.93
C CYS A 64 -7.92 2.13 9.67
N PRO A 65 -8.72 1.87 10.73
CA PRO A 65 -9.22 2.94 11.59
C PRO A 65 -8.09 3.70 12.29
N LYS A 66 -8.21 5.03 12.40
CA LYS A 66 -7.21 5.90 13.05
C LYS A 66 -6.79 5.43 14.44
N LYS A 67 -7.74 4.87 15.23
CA LYS A 67 -7.51 4.33 16.59
C LYS A 67 -6.51 3.18 16.66
N VAL A 68 -6.27 2.45 15.57
CA VAL A 68 -5.32 1.31 15.52
C VAL A 68 -4.12 1.57 14.62
N GLN A 69 -3.95 2.79 14.07
CA GLN A 69 -2.88 3.12 13.14
C GLN A 69 -1.49 2.72 13.69
N SER A 70 -1.11 3.22 14.86
CA SER A 70 0.22 2.97 15.43
C SER A 70 0.47 1.48 15.72
N TYR A 71 -0.58 0.73 16.07
CA TYR A 71 -0.49 -0.72 16.25
C TYR A 71 -0.23 -1.42 14.92
N ILE A 72 -0.98 -1.07 13.87
CA ILE A 72 -0.83 -1.65 12.54
C ILE A 72 0.53 -1.32 11.92
N GLU A 73 1.00 -0.08 12.06
CA GLU A 73 2.36 0.31 11.64
C GLU A 73 3.44 -0.49 12.36
N SER A 74 3.26 -0.75 13.66
CA SER A 74 4.18 -1.57 14.45
C SER A 74 4.16 -3.04 14.00
N SER A 75 2.97 -3.62 13.80
CA SER A 75 2.82 -5.00 13.30
C SER A 75 3.41 -5.17 11.89
N LEU A 76 3.18 -4.20 11.00
CA LEU A 76 3.77 -4.17 9.66
C LEU A 76 5.30 -4.10 9.72
N SER A 77 5.86 -3.21 10.54
CA SER A 77 7.32 -3.06 10.69
C SER A 77 7.96 -4.30 11.32
N ALA A 78 7.28 -4.96 12.26
CA ALA A 78 7.75 -6.20 12.87
C ALA A 78 7.73 -7.37 11.87
N SER A 79 6.72 -7.43 11.01
CA SER A 79 6.57 -8.48 9.99
C SER A 79 7.51 -8.25 8.80
N PHE A 80 7.73 -7.00 8.43
CA PHE A 80 8.52 -6.60 7.26
C PHE A 80 9.59 -5.57 7.69
N PRO A 81 10.78 -6.00 8.14
CA PRO A 81 11.78 -5.11 8.74
C PRO A 81 12.24 -3.93 7.87
N GLN A 82 12.16 -4.05 6.54
CA GLN A 82 12.55 -3.01 5.59
C GLN A 82 11.36 -2.30 4.91
N ILE A 83 10.17 -2.39 5.51
CA ILE A 83 8.99 -1.73 4.97
C ILE A 83 9.10 -0.21 5.11
N LEU A 84 8.77 0.50 4.03
CA LEU A 84 8.47 1.92 4.06
C LEU A 84 6.96 2.08 4.16
N ILE A 85 6.51 2.79 5.19
CA ILE A 85 5.09 3.07 5.43
C ILE A 85 4.90 4.58 5.28
N ASN A 86 4.11 4.99 4.29
CA ASN A 86 3.72 6.39 4.10
C ASN A 86 2.22 6.54 4.37
N THR A 87 1.85 7.42 5.31
CA THR A 87 0.45 7.83 5.44
C THR A 87 0.10 8.81 4.30
N THR A 88 -0.90 8.50 3.49
CA THR A 88 -1.41 9.39 2.44
C THR A 88 -2.71 10.08 2.88
N GLN A 89 -2.88 11.33 2.44
CA GLN A 89 -4.13 12.07 2.61
C GLN A 89 -5.10 11.85 1.43
N ASP A 90 -4.58 11.36 0.30
CA ASP A 90 -5.38 11.05 -0.89
C ASP A 90 -5.82 9.57 -0.85
N ASP A 91 -7.13 9.34 -0.71
CA ASP A 91 -7.72 8.02 -0.85
C ASP A 91 -8.03 7.77 -2.33
N TYR A 92 -7.16 6.99 -2.98
CA TYR A 92 -7.26 6.59 -4.39
C TYR A 92 -8.58 5.90 -4.77
N ILE A 93 -9.41 5.50 -3.79
CA ILE A 93 -10.70 4.86 -4.05
C ILE A 93 -11.63 5.74 -4.90
N HIS A 94 -11.43 7.07 -4.89
CA HIS A 94 -12.21 8.02 -5.68
C HIS A 94 -12.15 7.75 -7.20
N VAL A 95 -11.04 7.16 -7.68
CA VAL A 95 -10.85 6.77 -9.10
C VAL A 95 -11.92 5.78 -9.57
N PHE A 96 -12.43 4.98 -8.64
CA PHE A 96 -13.46 3.99 -8.92
C PHE A 96 -14.86 4.45 -8.49
N SER A 97 -14.96 5.62 -7.86
CA SER A 97 -16.22 6.24 -7.55
C SER A 97 -16.70 7.00 -8.78
N ALA A 98 -17.96 6.76 -9.21
CA ALA A 98 -18.57 7.62 -10.20
C ALA A 98 -18.67 9.03 -9.59
N HIS A 99 -17.99 10.02 -10.18
CA HIS A 99 -18.12 11.41 -9.72
C HIS A 99 -19.61 11.75 -9.68
N GLN A 100 -20.14 12.05 -8.50
CA GLN A 100 -21.48 12.62 -8.40
C GLN A 100 -21.40 13.99 -9.07
N SER A 101 -22.25 14.15 -10.09
CA SER A 101 -22.54 15.40 -10.78
C SER A 101 -22.65 16.56 -9.79
N GLY A 102 -21.63 17.41 -9.79
CA GLY A 102 -21.57 18.67 -9.10
C GLY A 102 -20.73 19.64 -9.91
N LEU A 103 -21.37 20.33 -10.85
CA LEU A 103 -20.99 21.63 -11.43
C LEU A 103 -19.48 21.90 -11.63
N GLU A 104 -18.77 21.13 -12.45
CA GLU A 104 -17.54 21.62 -13.09
C GLU A 104 -17.49 21.22 -14.57
N GLN A 105 -17.16 22.20 -15.41
CA GLN A 105 -17.42 22.27 -16.86
C GLN A 105 -16.48 21.44 -17.75
N ASN A 106 -15.80 20.41 -17.24
CA ASN A 106 -14.91 19.59 -18.05
C ASN A 106 -15.49 18.19 -18.22
N TYR A 107 -16.16 17.99 -19.36
CA TYR A 107 -16.69 16.71 -19.86
C TYR A 107 -15.54 15.71 -20.09
N GLN A 108 -15.03 15.09 -19.03
CA GLN A 108 -14.29 13.82 -19.15
C GLN A 108 -15.30 12.67 -19.05
N PRO A 109 -15.34 11.74 -20.02
CA PRO A 109 -16.22 10.58 -19.92
C PRO A 109 -15.89 9.79 -18.65
N GLN A 110 -16.91 9.50 -17.85
CA GLN A 110 -16.75 8.72 -16.62
C GLN A 110 -16.14 7.36 -16.96
N PRO A 111 -15.07 6.94 -16.29
CA PRO A 111 -14.43 5.68 -16.60
C PRO A 111 -15.37 4.52 -16.23
N ILE A 112 -15.41 3.50 -17.09
CA ILE A 112 -16.34 2.40 -16.94
C ILE A 112 -15.81 1.47 -15.86
N THR A 113 -16.59 1.31 -14.78
CA THR A 113 -16.20 0.50 -13.63
C THR A 113 -16.97 -0.80 -13.52
N GLU A 114 -16.26 -1.91 -13.33
CA GLU A 114 -16.83 -3.21 -12.91
C GLU A 114 -16.38 -3.60 -11.52
N PHE A 115 -17.24 -4.38 -10.85
CA PHE A 115 -17.03 -4.87 -9.50
C PHE A 115 -17.46 -6.33 -9.40
N ALA A 116 -16.65 -7.13 -8.72
CA ALA A 116 -17.02 -8.48 -8.30
C ALA A 116 -16.41 -8.86 -6.96
N PHE A 117 -17.08 -9.79 -6.29
CA PHE A 117 -16.53 -10.55 -5.17
C PHE A 117 -15.77 -11.76 -5.70
N LEU A 118 -14.62 -12.05 -5.11
CA LEU A 118 -13.95 -13.34 -5.21
C LEU A 118 -14.41 -14.18 -4.02
N ASP A 119 -15.44 -14.99 -4.23
CA ASP A 119 -16.04 -15.85 -3.20
C ASP A 119 -15.51 -17.28 -3.28
N LEU A 120 -15.56 -18.02 -2.17
CA LEU A 120 -15.25 -19.45 -2.18
C LEU A 120 -16.33 -20.26 -2.91
N GLY A 121 -15.90 -21.25 -3.68
CA GLY A 121 -16.79 -22.17 -4.40
C GLY A 121 -17.48 -23.19 -3.50
N ARG A 122 -16.90 -23.50 -2.33
CA ARG A 122 -17.45 -24.40 -1.31
C ARG A 122 -17.41 -23.72 0.07
N ASP A 123 -17.89 -24.44 1.09
CA ASP A 123 -17.91 -23.95 2.47
C ASP A 123 -16.52 -23.55 2.97
N SER A 124 -16.44 -22.48 3.76
CA SER A 124 -15.16 -21.92 4.22
C SER A 124 -14.37 -22.79 5.20
N SER A 125 -14.95 -23.90 5.70
CA SER A 125 -14.19 -24.92 6.44
C SER A 125 -13.11 -25.59 5.57
N LEU A 126 -13.32 -25.70 4.26
CA LEU A 126 -12.33 -26.18 3.32
C LEU A 126 -11.33 -25.06 2.99
N PRO A 127 -10.01 -25.31 2.99
CA PRO A 127 -9.04 -24.29 2.68
C PRO A 127 -8.80 -24.07 1.18
N ILE A 128 -8.31 -22.89 0.81
CA ILE A 128 -7.58 -22.69 -0.44
C ILE A 128 -6.12 -23.16 -0.29
N LYS A 129 -5.37 -23.20 -1.38
CA LYS A 129 -3.94 -23.52 -1.35
C LYS A 129 -3.20 -22.48 -0.48
N THR A 130 -2.27 -22.95 0.34
CA THR A 130 -1.41 -22.11 1.20
C THR A 130 -0.01 -21.95 0.62
N TYR A 131 0.71 -20.89 0.98
CA TYR A 131 2.00 -20.51 0.38
C TYR A 131 3.08 -21.59 0.50
N ASP A 132 3.05 -22.44 1.52
CA ASP A 132 3.94 -23.58 1.73
C ASP A 132 3.76 -24.69 0.67
N GLN A 133 2.64 -24.67 -0.07
CA GLN A 133 2.36 -25.59 -1.17
C GLN A 133 2.84 -25.06 -2.53
N PHE A 134 3.50 -23.91 -2.54
CA PHE A 134 4.19 -23.36 -3.70
C PHE A 134 5.69 -23.60 -3.51
N ALA A 135 6.30 -24.37 -4.41
CA ALA A 135 7.71 -24.76 -4.27
C ALA A 135 8.66 -23.58 -4.50
N ASP A 136 8.86 -23.19 -5.76
CA ASP A 136 9.87 -22.19 -6.14
C ASP A 136 9.27 -20.88 -6.65
N THR A 137 7.94 -20.77 -6.64
CA THR A 137 7.23 -19.63 -7.22
C THR A 137 6.41 -18.92 -6.16
N ASP A 138 6.56 -17.61 -6.09
CA ASP A 138 5.76 -16.80 -5.19
C ASP A 138 4.26 -16.87 -5.59
N PRO A 139 3.33 -17.08 -4.63
CA PRO A 139 1.89 -17.20 -4.92
C PRO A 139 1.28 -15.99 -5.65
N LEU A 140 1.82 -14.78 -5.44
CA LEU A 140 1.32 -13.55 -6.07
C LEU A 140 1.90 -13.30 -7.46
N SER A 141 2.88 -14.08 -7.90
CA SER A 141 3.55 -13.88 -9.19
C SER A 141 2.57 -13.78 -10.38
N ALA A 142 1.56 -14.66 -10.46
CA ALA A 142 0.56 -14.67 -11.53
C ALA A 142 -0.31 -13.41 -11.51
N LEU A 143 -0.76 -12.99 -10.33
CA LEU A 143 -1.58 -11.79 -10.16
C LEU A 143 -0.77 -10.53 -10.50
N LEU A 144 0.42 -10.37 -9.92
CA LEU A 144 1.27 -9.20 -10.14
C LEU A 144 1.76 -9.09 -11.59
N SER A 145 2.09 -10.23 -12.22
CA SER A 145 2.42 -10.25 -13.65
C SER A 145 1.25 -9.80 -14.52
N THR A 146 0.02 -10.16 -14.14
CA THR A 146 -1.20 -9.71 -14.83
C THR A 146 -1.38 -8.21 -14.68
N LEU A 147 -1.30 -7.69 -13.45
CA LEU A 147 -1.43 -6.26 -13.16
C LEU A 147 -0.34 -5.39 -13.82
N SER A 148 0.89 -5.91 -13.92
CA SER A 148 2.02 -5.19 -14.51
C SER A 148 1.88 -4.88 -16.00
N LYS A 149 0.97 -5.59 -16.70
CA LYS A 149 0.69 -5.46 -18.14
C LYS A 149 -0.47 -4.51 -18.47
N PHE A 150 -1.03 -3.86 -17.46
CA PHE A 150 -2.14 -2.94 -17.64
C PHE A 150 -1.72 -1.67 -18.37
N GLN A 151 -2.60 -1.15 -19.21
CA GLN A 151 -2.39 0.03 -20.04
C GLN A 151 -2.54 1.31 -19.21
N GLU A 152 -2.16 2.47 -19.77
CA GLU A 152 -2.18 3.76 -19.09
C GLU A 152 -3.52 4.10 -18.41
N HIS A 153 -4.63 3.78 -19.06
CA HIS A 153 -5.99 4.06 -18.56
C HIS A 153 -6.66 2.88 -17.87
N ASP A 154 -5.96 1.76 -17.73
CA ASP A 154 -6.45 0.63 -16.96
C ASP A 154 -6.20 0.90 -15.47
N SER A 155 -7.21 0.61 -14.65
CA SER A 155 -7.04 0.61 -13.19
C SER A 155 -7.72 -0.61 -12.60
N ALA A 156 -7.09 -1.19 -11.59
CA ALA A 156 -7.70 -2.24 -10.79
C ALA A 156 -7.31 -2.15 -9.32
N LEU A 157 -8.23 -2.57 -8.48
CA LEU A 157 -8.07 -2.68 -7.04
C LEU A 157 -8.45 -4.09 -6.62
N ILE A 158 -7.49 -4.84 -6.07
CA ILE A 158 -7.79 -6.04 -5.27
C ILE A 158 -7.84 -5.62 -3.81
N GLN A 159 -8.96 -5.90 -3.16
CA GLN A 159 -9.23 -5.51 -1.79
C GLN A 159 -9.46 -6.75 -0.94
N VAL A 160 -8.61 -6.97 0.07
CA VAL A 160 -8.71 -8.06 1.04
C VAL A 160 -9.10 -7.47 2.39
N LEU A 161 -10.40 -7.51 2.71
CA LEU A 161 -10.89 -7.07 4.02
C LEU A 161 -10.68 -8.19 5.03
N VAL A 162 -10.15 -7.84 6.20
CA VAL A 162 -10.03 -8.73 7.34
C VAL A 162 -10.59 -8.10 8.61
N SER A 163 -11.20 -8.90 9.46
CA SER A 163 -11.50 -8.49 10.84
C SER A 163 -11.43 -9.66 11.80
N GLN A 164 -11.11 -9.35 13.04
CA GLN A 164 -11.37 -10.24 14.15
C GLN A 164 -12.88 -10.33 14.38
N GLY A 165 -13.39 -11.53 14.58
CA GLY A 165 -14.74 -11.76 15.09
C GLY A 165 -15.77 -12.31 14.08
N GLY A 166 -16.48 -13.33 14.56
CA GLY A 166 -17.88 -13.11 14.95
C GLY A 166 -18.94 -13.96 14.26
N GLY A 167 -18.58 -14.94 13.44
CA GLY A 167 -19.46 -16.07 13.18
C GLY A 167 -18.87 -17.26 13.92
N LEU A 168 -19.72 -18.16 14.45
CA LEU A 168 -19.30 -19.55 14.55
C LEU A 168 -18.62 -19.84 13.20
N ILE A 169 -17.35 -20.26 13.21
CA ILE A 169 -16.91 -21.15 12.15
C ILE A 169 -18.05 -22.15 12.08
N HIS A 170 -18.68 -22.33 10.92
CA HIS A 170 -19.45 -23.55 10.72
C HIS A 170 -18.43 -24.66 10.87
N THR A 171 -18.11 -25.01 12.12
CA THR A 171 -17.46 -26.23 12.46
C THR A 171 -18.37 -27.26 11.84
N PRO A 172 -17.84 -28.25 11.13
CA PRO A 172 -18.64 -29.39 10.71
C PRO A 172 -19.48 -29.96 11.87
N ALA A 173 -19.05 -29.75 13.12
CA ALA A 173 -19.80 -30.05 14.34
C ALA A 173 -21.14 -29.32 14.56
N THR A 174 -21.47 -28.26 13.80
CA THR A 174 -22.79 -27.59 13.84
C THR A 174 -23.69 -27.93 12.65
N LEU A 175 -23.21 -28.80 11.74
CA LEU A 175 -24.04 -29.39 10.72
C LEU A 175 -24.53 -30.73 11.25
N ASN A 176 -25.85 -30.86 11.43
CA ASN A 176 -26.50 -32.09 11.88
C ASN A 176 -25.88 -33.31 11.17
N ALA A 177 -25.54 -34.32 11.96
CA ALA A 177 -24.83 -35.54 11.55
C ALA A 177 -25.58 -36.39 10.50
N ASP A 178 -26.81 -36.01 10.15
CA ASP A 178 -27.73 -36.87 9.41
C ASP A 178 -27.87 -36.52 7.91
N GLU A 179 -27.27 -35.41 7.39
CA GLU A 179 -27.59 -34.93 6.03
C GLU A 179 -26.41 -34.45 5.13
N LYS A 180 -25.15 -34.89 5.35
CA LYS A 180 -24.09 -34.64 4.35
C LYS A 180 -23.42 -35.91 3.82
N PRO A 181 -23.04 -35.95 2.52
CA PRO A 181 -22.19 -37.01 1.98
C PRO A 181 -20.90 -37.05 2.80
N SER A 182 -20.44 -38.25 3.15
CA SER A 182 -19.23 -38.47 3.93
C SER A 182 -18.04 -37.70 3.34
N LEU A 183 -17.49 -36.73 4.08
CA LEU A 183 -16.28 -35.99 3.68
C LEU A 183 -15.14 -36.97 3.41
N SER A 184 -14.37 -36.78 2.33
CA SER A 184 -13.20 -37.62 2.04
C SER A 184 -12.14 -37.48 3.13
N SER A 185 -11.27 -38.49 3.29
CA SER A 185 -10.14 -38.42 4.23
C SER A 185 -9.24 -37.22 3.95
N THR A 186 -9.02 -36.90 2.67
CA THR A 186 -8.30 -35.69 2.22
C THR A 186 -8.97 -34.41 2.72
N GLN A 187 -10.29 -34.30 2.57
CA GLN A 187 -11.04 -33.12 3.04
C GLN A 187 -10.96 -32.96 4.56
N GLN A 188 -11.05 -34.06 5.31
CA GLN A 188 -10.90 -34.03 6.76
C GLN A 188 -9.49 -33.55 7.18
N ALA A 189 -8.44 -34.02 6.50
CA ALA A 189 -7.07 -33.58 6.73
C ALA A 189 -6.88 -32.08 6.41
N HIS A 190 -7.46 -31.60 5.30
CA HIS A 190 -7.43 -30.18 4.94
C HIS A 190 -8.14 -29.30 5.98
N ILE A 191 -9.32 -29.71 6.46
CA ILE A 191 -10.05 -28.99 7.51
C ILE A 191 -9.24 -28.95 8.80
N ALA A 192 -8.66 -30.08 9.22
CA ALA A 192 -7.83 -30.16 10.41
C ALA A 192 -6.60 -29.21 10.33
N LYS A 193 -5.91 -29.18 9.17
CA LYS A 193 -4.80 -28.24 8.92
C LYS A 193 -5.26 -26.78 8.95
N LYS A 194 -6.43 -26.45 8.39
CA LYS A 194 -6.98 -25.09 8.43
C LYS A 194 -7.25 -24.62 9.86
N MET A 195 -7.86 -25.51 10.66
CA MET A 195 -8.27 -25.25 12.05
C MET A 195 -7.11 -25.15 13.05
N SER A 196 -5.91 -25.65 12.70
CA SER A 196 -4.74 -25.52 13.56
C SER A 196 -4.16 -24.09 13.62
N LYS A 197 -4.70 -23.17 12.81
CA LYS A 197 -4.28 -21.76 12.75
C LYS A 197 -5.47 -20.85 12.98
N GLN A 198 -5.19 -19.64 13.45
CA GLN A 198 -6.21 -18.61 13.65
C GLN A 198 -6.95 -18.32 12.35
N THR A 199 -8.28 -18.20 12.42
CA THR A 199 -9.12 -17.80 11.29
C THR A 199 -9.65 -16.39 11.49
N LEU A 200 -9.69 -15.63 10.40
CA LEU A 200 -10.21 -14.28 10.35
C LEU A 200 -11.40 -14.23 9.41
N LYS A 201 -12.34 -13.32 9.70
CA LYS A 201 -13.42 -13.03 8.77
C LYS A 201 -12.83 -12.24 7.60
N THR A 202 -13.12 -12.69 6.38
CA THR A 202 -12.48 -12.22 5.16
C THR A 202 -13.49 -11.92 4.05
N SER A 203 -13.18 -10.94 3.20
CA SER A 203 -13.89 -10.67 1.95
C SER A 203 -12.86 -10.19 0.92
N VAL A 204 -12.73 -10.91 -0.20
CA VAL A 204 -11.84 -10.53 -1.31
C VAL A 204 -12.67 -9.97 -2.45
N ARG A 205 -12.23 -8.84 -3.00
CA ARG A 205 -12.97 -8.09 -4.01
C ARG A 205 -12.05 -7.59 -5.11
N ALA A 206 -12.60 -7.45 -6.31
CA ALA A 206 -11.93 -6.80 -7.42
C ALA A 206 -12.80 -5.64 -7.93
N LEU A 207 -12.20 -4.46 -8.02
CA LEU A 207 -12.71 -3.29 -8.71
C LEU A 207 -11.84 -3.03 -9.92
N THR A 208 -12.45 -2.75 -11.07
CA THR A 208 -11.73 -2.50 -12.32
C THR A 208 -12.32 -1.30 -13.02
N SER A 209 -11.48 -0.57 -13.75
CA SER A 209 -11.84 0.64 -14.48
C SER A 209 -11.04 0.72 -15.77
N ALA A 210 -11.69 1.01 -16.88
CA ALA A 210 -11.03 1.19 -18.19
C ALA A 210 -11.92 2.04 -19.13
N PRO A 211 -11.39 2.47 -20.29
CA PRO A 211 -12.16 3.28 -21.24
C PRO A 211 -13.37 2.58 -21.88
N THR A 212 -13.39 1.24 -21.95
CA THR A 212 -14.47 0.48 -22.60
C THR A 212 -14.99 -0.65 -21.70
N HIS A 213 -16.27 -1.00 -21.84
CA HIS A 213 -16.88 -2.13 -21.11
C HIS A 213 -16.16 -3.45 -21.36
N GLU A 214 -15.74 -3.70 -22.60
CA GLU A 214 -14.99 -4.89 -22.98
C GLU A 214 -13.64 -4.95 -22.27
N ARG A 215 -12.89 -3.84 -22.24
CA ARG A 215 -11.60 -3.77 -21.57
C ARG A 215 -11.75 -3.93 -20.05
N THR A 216 -12.71 -3.24 -19.44
CA THR A 216 -12.96 -3.36 -17.98
C THR A 216 -13.30 -4.80 -17.60
N ARG A 217 -14.15 -5.46 -18.39
CA ARG A 217 -14.50 -6.87 -18.17
C ARG A 217 -13.31 -7.80 -18.38
N TYR A 218 -12.50 -7.59 -19.41
CA TYR A 218 -11.29 -8.36 -19.67
C TYR A 218 -10.32 -8.28 -18.48
N ILE A 219 -10.09 -7.09 -17.92
CA ILE A 219 -9.23 -6.89 -16.74
C ILE A 219 -9.76 -7.70 -15.55
N LEU A 220 -11.07 -7.64 -15.31
CA LEU A 220 -11.70 -8.37 -14.21
C LEU A 220 -11.56 -9.89 -14.38
N GLU A 221 -11.78 -10.39 -15.60
CA GLU A 221 -11.61 -11.80 -15.95
C GLU A 221 -10.14 -12.25 -15.85
N ALA A 222 -9.18 -11.39 -16.21
CA ALA A 222 -7.76 -11.65 -16.05
C ALA A 222 -7.34 -11.76 -14.57
N ILE A 223 -7.84 -10.86 -13.71
CA ILE A 223 -7.65 -10.94 -12.25
C ILE A 223 -8.25 -12.24 -11.71
N TYR A 224 -9.47 -12.59 -12.12
CA TYR A 224 -10.11 -13.85 -11.73
C TYR A 224 -9.32 -15.09 -12.20
N ALA A 225 -8.81 -15.08 -13.44
CA ALA A 225 -8.00 -16.18 -13.97
C ALA A 225 -6.69 -16.33 -13.16
N SER A 226 -6.05 -15.23 -12.80
CA SER A 226 -4.82 -15.26 -11.98
C SER A 226 -5.04 -15.79 -10.56
N SER A 227 -6.25 -15.63 -9.99
CA SER A 227 -6.58 -16.15 -8.66
C SER A 227 -6.84 -17.65 -8.64
N GLN A 228 -6.98 -18.30 -9.80
CA GLN A 228 -7.17 -19.75 -9.87
C GLN A 228 -5.94 -20.54 -9.39
N VAL A 229 -4.75 -19.91 -9.33
CA VAL A 229 -3.54 -20.53 -8.77
C VAL A 229 -3.69 -20.91 -7.29
N PHE A 230 -4.62 -20.27 -6.58
CA PHE A 230 -4.95 -20.55 -5.17
C PHE A 230 -5.88 -21.77 -5.00
N SER A 231 -6.32 -22.41 -6.09
CA SER A 231 -7.22 -23.56 -6.00
C SER A 231 -6.51 -24.77 -5.38
N LEU A 232 -7.21 -25.46 -4.47
CA LEU A 232 -6.75 -26.70 -3.86
C LEU A 232 -7.70 -27.85 -4.22
N SER A 233 -7.12 -28.94 -4.73
CA SER A 233 -7.89 -30.13 -5.14
C SER A 233 -8.72 -30.69 -3.99
N GLU A 234 -9.92 -31.18 -4.30
CA GLU A 234 -10.94 -31.64 -3.36
C GLU A 234 -11.37 -30.61 -2.28
N SER A 235 -10.89 -29.37 -2.37
CA SER A 235 -11.07 -28.32 -1.37
C SER A 235 -11.72 -27.09 -2.00
N ASN A 236 -11.18 -25.89 -1.79
CA ASN A 236 -11.74 -24.63 -2.25
C ASN A 236 -10.97 -23.99 -3.40
N GLN A 237 -11.68 -23.12 -4.12
CA GLN A 237 -11.18 -22.21 -5.14
C GLN A 237 -11.98 -20.90 -5.08
N PHE A 238 -11.43 -19.84 -5.66
CA PHE A 238 -12.19 -18.61 -5.85
C PHE A 238 -13.14 -18.73 -7.05
N THR A 239 -14.29 -18.11 -6.91
CA THR A 239 -15.35 -17.95 -7.89
C THR A 239 -15.67 -16.47 -8.04
N LEU A 240 -16.00 -16.03 -9.25
CA LEU A 240 -16.34 -14.63 -9.52
C LEU A 240 -17.84 -14.40 -9.35
N LYS A 241 -18.23 -13.58 -8.37
CA LYS A 241 -19.64 -13.20 -8.16
C LYS A 241 -19.87 -11.71 -8.36
N LYS A 242 -20.64 -11.35 -9.37
CA LYS A 242 -21.08 -9.97 -9.63
C LYS A 242 -22.41 -9.70 -8.91
N PRO A 243 -22.58 -8.54 -8.23
CA PRO A 243 -23.87 -8.21 -7.63
C PRO A 243 -24.93 -7.97 -8.72
N LEU A 244 -25.96 -8.81 -8.73
CA LEU A 244 -27.12 -8.68 -9.63
C LEU A 244 -28.03 -7.54 -9.19
N PHE A 245 -28.21 -7.37 -7.87
CA PHE A 245 -29.07 -6.35 -7.24
C PHE A 245 -28.26 -5.41 -6.33
N PHE A 246 -28.82 -4.26 -5.99
CA PHE A 246 -28.24 -3.27 -5.05
C PHE A 246 -26.78 -2.85 -5.36
N LYS A 247 -26.42 -2.72 -6.65
CA LYS A 247 -25.06 -2.32 -7.10
C LYS A 247 -24.53 -1.06 -6.41
N LYS A 248 -25.39 -0.06 -6.17
CA LYS A 248 -25.02 1.17 -5.44
C LYS A 248 -24.59 0.88 -3.99
N LYS A 249 -25.30 -0.02 -3.29
CA LYS A 249 -24.97 -0.42 -1.92
C LYS A 249 -23.69 -1.24 -1.87
N ALA A 250 -23.51 -2.17 -2.81
CA ALA A 250 -22.28 -2.95 -2.91
C ALA A 250 -21.06 -2.04 -3.17
N ARG A 251 -21.18 -1.08 -4.10
CA ARG A 251 -20.14 -0.04 -4.33
C ARG A 251 -19.84 0.77 -3.07
N LYS A 252 -20.87 1.20 -2.33
CA LYS A 252 -20.71 1.90 -1.05
C LYS A 252 -19.88 1.09 -0.06
N HIS A 253 -20.13 -0.22 0.06
CA HIS A 253 -19.35 -1.11 0.93
C HIS A 253 -17.89 -1.27 0.51
N VAL A 254 -17.57 -1.15 -0.77
CA VAL A 254 -16.18 -1.15 -1.26
C VAL A 254 -15.47 0.14 -0.86
N VAL A 255 -16.11 1.29 -1.11
CA VAL A 255 -15.56 2.62 -0.78
C VAL A 255 -15.36 2.77 0.72
N GLU A 256 -16.37 2.40 1.51
CA GLU A 256 -16.30 2.45 2.97
C GLU A 256 -15.49 1.30 3.58
N ARG A 257 -14.95 0.38 2.76
CA ARG A 257 -14.21 -0.82 3.22
C ARG A 257 -14.98 -1.61 4.26
N THR A 258 -16.30 -1.76 4.11
CA THR A 258 -17.14 -2.54 5.04
C THR A 258 -17.55 -3.88 4.44
N PHE A 259 -17.87 -4.88 5.26
CA PHE A 259 -18.37 -6.17 4.79
C PHE A 259 -19.74 -6.02 4.10
N SER A 260 -19.89 -6.71 2.96
CA SER A 260 -21.18 -6.89 2.30
C SER A 260 -21.86 -8.16 2.82
N LEU A 261 -23.18 -8.11 2.99
CA LEU A 261 -23.97 -9.26 3.44
C LEU A 261 -23.82 -10.43 2.44
N GLY A 262 -23.57 -11.64 2.93
CA GLY A 262 -23.48 -12.86 2.11
C GLY A 262 -22.17 -13.02 1.32
N HIS A 263 -21.22 -12.08 1.43
CA HIS A 263 -19.95 -12.11 0.70
C HIS A 263 -18.75 -12.00 1.67
N SER A 264 -18.83 -12.73 2.78
CA SER A 264 -17.75 -12.90 3.74
C SER A 264 -17.62 -14.36 4.12
N TYR A 265 -16.39 -14.82 4.31
CA TYR A 265 -16.02 -16.20 4.63
C TYR A 265 -14.82 -16.19 5.60
N PHE A 266 -14.36 -17.36 6.05
CA PHE A 266 -13.21 -17.47 6.94
C PHE A 266 -12.00 -18.03 6.23
N LEU A 267 -10.89 -17.29 6.28
CA LEU A 267 -9.57 -17.76 5.87
C LEU A 267 -8.66 -17.79 7.10
N ASN A 268 -7.76 -18.77 7.18
CA ASN A 268 -6.71 -18.76 8.18
C ASN A 268 -5.57 -17.82 7.78
N THR A 269 -4.64 -17.60 8.71
CA THR A 269 -3.51 -16.69 8.53
C THR A 269 -2.60 -17.11 7.37
N SER A 270 -2.40 -18.42 7.12
CA SER A 270 -1.65 -18.90 5.94
C SER A 270 -2.36 -18.63 4.63
N GLU A 271 -3.67 -18.88 4.55
CA GLU A 271 -4.48 -18.62 3.36
C GLU A 271 -4.47 -17.13 3.02
N LEU A 272 -4.58 -16.26 4.03
CA LEU A 272 -4.46 -14.81 3.88
C LEU A 272 -3.07 -14.39 3.39
N ALA A 273 -2.02 -14.92 4.01
CA ALA A 273 -0.64 -14.69 3.60
C ALA A 273 -0.34 -15.16 2.17
N THR A 274 -1.15 -16.09 1.63
CA THR A 274 -1.00 -16.60 0.26
C THR A 274 -1.60 -15.66 -0.77
N ILE A 275 -2.69 -14.97 -0.42
CA ILE A 275 -3.42 -14.06 -1.32
C ILE A 275 -3.02 -12.59 -1.13
N TRP A 276 -2.28 -12.28 -0.08
CA TRP A 276 -1.73 -10.96 0.18
C TRP A 276 -0.45 -11.04 1.00
N HIS A 277 0.64 -10.51 0.44
CA HIS A 277 1.90 -10.25 1.09
C HIS A 277 2.68 -9.21 0.27
N LEU A 278 3.65 -8.55 0.89
CA LEU A 278 4.46 -7.55 0.19
C LEU A 278 5.47 -8.23 -0.76
N PRO A 279 5.79 -7.60 -1.90
CA PRO A 279 6.68 -8.18 -2.88
C PRO A 279 8.12 -8.23 -2.33
N ASN A 280 8.86 -9.25 -2.77
CA ASN A 280 10.23 -9.55 -2.33
C ASN A 280 11.16 -9.79 -3.54
N LYS A 281 12.41 -10.17 -3.29
CA LYS A 281 13.42 -10.42 -4.34
C LYS A 281 12.97 -11.40 -5.42
N ASN A 282 12.11 -12.37 -5.11
CA ASN A 282 11.60 -13.34 -6.09
C ASN A 282 10.62 -12.71 -7.10
N LEU A 283 10.04 -11.57 -6.74
CA LEU A 283 9.11 -10.78 -7.56
C LEU A 283 9.80 -9.56 -8.20
N ALA A 284 11.10 -9.35 -7.97
CA ALA A 284 11.83 -8.16 -8.41
C ALA A 284 11.96 -8.01 -9.94
N THR A 285 11.78 -9.10 -10.68
CA THR A 285 11.79 -9.11 -12.15
C THR A 285 10.47 -8.61 -12.75
N ILE A 286 9.38 -8.61 -11.99
CA ILE A 286 8.09 -8.09 -12.45
C ILE A 286 8.20 -6.56 -12.57
N PRO A 287 7.97 -5.98 -13.76
CA PRO A 287 8.07 -4.55 -13.95
C PRO A 287 6.93 -3.84 -13.21
N ASN A 288 7.01 -2.51 -13.15
CA ASN A 288 5.88 -1.67 -12.73
C ASN A 288 5.42 -1.82 -11.27
N ILE A 289 6.10 -2.60 -10.43
CA ILE A 289 5.85 -2.61 -8.98
C ILE A 289 6.47 -1.37 -8.33
N ALA A 290 5.70 -0.71 -7.46
CA ALA A 290 6.15 0.43 -6.66
C ALA A 290 7.07 -0.02 -5.52
N TRP A 291 8.36 -0.10 -5.80
CA TRP A 291 9.38 -0.45 -4.81
C TRP A 291 9.77 0.73 -3.92
N GLY A 292 10.14 0.43 -2.69
CA GLY A 292 10.83 1.31 -1.78
C GLY A 292 12.32 1.36 -2.11
N LYS A 293 12.98 2.47 -1.77
CA LYS A 293 14.45 2.47 -1.74
C LYS A 293 14.87 1.55 -0.59
N SER A 294 15.81 0.62 -0.83
CA SER A 294 16.45 -0.12 0.26
C SER A 294 17.09 0.91 1.19
N LEU A 295 16.55 1.04 2.41
CA LEU A 295 17.15 1.87 3.46
C LEU A 295 18.39 1.12 3.94
N LEU A 296 19.53 1.41 3.31
CA LEU A 296 20.81 0.92 3.80
C LEU A 296 21.18 1.70 5.07
N GLY A 297 20.79 1.14 6.22
CA GLY A 297 21.29 1.49 7.55
C GLY A 297 20.41 2.42 8.39
N GLU A 298 20.52 2.27 9.72
CA GLU A 298 20.04 3.27 10.65
C GLU A 298 20.85 4.57 10.50
N PRO A 299 20.22 5.75 10.69
CA PRO A 299 20.98 6.99 10.81
C PRO A 299 22.05 6.88 11.92
N PRO A 300 23.24 7.48 11.73
CA PRO A 300 24.31 7.43 12.72
C PRO A 300 23.87 8.06 14.05
N GLU A 301 24.39 7.55 15.17
CA GLU A 301 24.02 8.06 16.51
C GLU A 301 24.27 9.55 16.69
N ASN A 302 25.25 10.13 15.99
CA ASN A 302 25.61 11.54 16.05
C ASN A 302 24.99 12.38 14.92
N LEU A 303 23.85 11.95 14.36
CA LEU A 303 23.14 12.64 13.30
C LEU A 303 22.95 14.14 13.64
N PRO A 304 23.37 15.08 12.77
CA PRO A 304 23.15 16.50 13.00
C PRO A 304 21.66 16.86 12.85
N ILE A 305 20.95 16.90 13.98
CA ILE A 305 19.51 17.20 14.04
C ILE A 305 19.24 18.65 14.43
N ILE A 306 18.17 19.21 13.87
CA ILE A 306 17.63 20.51 14.31
C ILE A 306 16.23 20.27 14.87
N THR A 307 16.05 20.56 16.15
CA THR A 307 14.76 20.50 16.87
C THR A 307 14.39 21.89 17.40
N SER A 308 13.16 22.04 17.89
CA SER A 308 12.72 23.28 18.56
C SER A 308 13.61 23.67 19.74
N ASN A 309 14.20 22.66 20.41
CA ASN A 309 15.03 22.82 21.59
C ASN A 309 16.53 22.90 21.26
N SER A 310 16.92 22.84 19.98
CA SER A 310 18.32 23.02 19.58
C SER A 310 18.82 24.42 19.97
N THR A 311 20.07 24.49 20.41
CA THR A 311 20.73 25.77 20.69
C THR A 311 20.78 26.64 19.43
N GLU A 312 20.81 27.96 19.61
CA GLU A 312 20.93 28.89 18.48
C GLU A 312 22.21 28.64 17.67
N GLU A 313 23.30 28.25 18.35
CA GLU A 313 24.53 27.83 17.68
C GLU A 313 24.31 26.60 16.77
N ALA A 314 23.62 25.57 17.26
CA ALA A 314 23.33 24.37 16.47
C ALA A 314 22.43 24.68 15.27
N LYS A 315 21.42 25.54 15.46
CA LYS A 315 20.55 26.02 14.38
C LYS A 315 21.33 26.82 13.35
N GLN A 316 22.24 27.70 13.77
CA GLN A 316 23.07 28.50 12.86
C GLN A 316 24.07 27.63 12.09
N ASN A 317 24.73 26.69 12.77
CA ASN A 317 25.81 25.87 12.23
C ASN A 317 25.36 24.59 11.53
N THR A 318 24.07 24.33 11.35
CA THR A 318 23.57 23.15 10.63
C THR A 318 22.77 23.60 9.40
N ASN A 319 23.10 23.05 8.23
CA ASN A 319 22.31 23.22 7.01
C ASN A 319 21.41 21.98 6.83
N PRO A 320 20.10 22.09 7.08
CA PRO A 320 19.14 21.00 6.92
C PRO A 320 18.84 20.75 5.45
N PHE A 321 18.86 19.48 5.04
CA PHE A 321 18.59 19.11 3.64
C PHE A 321 17.68 17.89 3.48
N ALA A 322 17.39 17.16 4.56
CA ALA A 322 16.61 15.93 4.50
C ALA A 322 15.86 15.64 5.81
N LYS A 323 14.99 14.62 5.75
CA LYS A 323 14.25 14.06 6.87
C LYS A 323 14.50 12.56 6.97
N THR A 324 14.58 12.03 8.18
CA THR A 324 14.68 10.58 8.44
C THR A 324 13.91 10.22 9.71
N ILE A 325 13.73 8.93 9.96
CA ILE A 325 13.31 8.45 11.29
C ILE A 325 14.57 8.32 12.13
N TYR A 326 14.70 9.17 13.15
CA TYR A 326 15.80 9.10 14.12
C TYR A 326 15.20 9.00 15.52
N LYS A 327 15.61 7.97 16.27
CA LYS A 327 15.05 7.64 17.59
C LYS A 327 13.51 7.60 17.59
N ASN A 328 12.94 6.86 16.64
CA ASN A 328 11.48 6.68 16.46
C ASN A 328 10.67 7.96 16.22
N SER A 329 11.31 9.02 15.72
CA SER A 329 10.63 10.27 15.42
C SER A 329 11.04 10.83 14.05
N PRO A 330 10.09 11.30 13.22
CA PRO A 330 10.42 12.03 12.01
C PRO A 330 11.25 13.26 12.36
N THR A 331 12.50 13.27 11.94
CA THR A 331 13.49 14.27 12.35
C THR A 331 14.12 14.91 11.11
N ILE A 332 14.16 16.24 11.09
CA ILE A 332 14.93 17.00 10.10
C ILE A 332 16.41 16.93 10.50
N TYR A 333 17.25 16.57 9.55
CA TYR A 333 18.69 16.52 9.73
C TYR A 333 19.42 17.27 8.62
N GLY A 334 20.70 17.54 8.87
CA GLY A 334 21.53 18.31 7.98
C GLY A 334 23.00 17.97 8.06
N ILE A 335 23.81 18.84 7.49
CA ILE A 335 25.28 18.80 7.58
C ILE A 335 25.76 20.01 8.39
N LYS A 336 26.73 19.78 9.27
CA LYS A 336 27.31 20.88 10.06
C LYS A 336 28.20 21.74 9.17
N ARG A 337 28.28 23.05 9.44
CA ARG A 337 29.13 24.01 8.72
C ARG A 337 30.61 23.57 8.67
N PRO A 338 31.22 23.06 9.76
CA PRO A 338 32.59 22.54 9.71
C PRO A 338 32.78 21.38 8.72
N ASP A 339 31.79 20.48 8.64
CA ASP A 339 31.84 19.32 7.73
C ASP A 339 31.60 19.76 6.29
N ARG A 340 30.64 20.65 6.06
CA ARG A 340 30.35 21.22 4.73
C ARG A 340 31.54 21.96 4.11
N ARG A 341 32.39 22.58 4.94
CA ARG A 341 33.63 23.24 4.48
C ARG A 341 34.67 22.28 3.90
N ARG A 342 34.51 20.97 4.11
CA ARG A 342 35.37 19.92 3.53
C ARG A 342 34.91 19.48 2.13
N HIS A 343 33.97 20.21 1.54
CA HIS A 343 33.29 19.89 0.29
C HIS A 343 32.43 18.62 0.38
N MET A 344 31.52 18.48 -0.58
CA MET A 344 30.59 17.36 -0.64
C MET A 344 30.56 16.82 -2.07
N TYR A 345 30.71 15.50 -2.21
CA TYR A 345 30.56 14.82 -3.47
C TYR A 345 29.25 14.02 -3.47
N VAL A 346 28.32 14.38 -4.36
CA VAL A 346 26.98 13.79 -4.42
C VAL A 346 26.83 12.94 -5.67
N ILE A 347 26.76 11.62 -5.49
CA ILE A 347 26.60 10.66 -6.58
C ILE A 347 25.16 10.15 -6.61
N GLY A 348 24.55 10.09 -7.79
CA GLY A 348 23.24 9.48 -7.97
C GLY A 348 22.76 9.52 -9.42
N LYS A 349 22.13 8.42 -9.85
CA LYS A 349 21.43 8.32 -11.15
C LYS A 349 20.34 9.39 -11.27
N THR A 350 19.87 9.68 -12.47
CA THR A 350 18.73 10.56 -12.69
C THR A 350 17.50 10.07 -11.90
N GLY A 351 16.76 10.99 -11.29
CA GLY A 351 15.58 10.67 -10.48
C GLY A 351 15.84 10.21 -9.03
N THR A 352 17.10 10.12 -8.57
CA THR A 352 17.38 9.68 -7.20
C THR A 352 17.20 10.77 -6.13
N GLY A 353 16.99 12.03 -6.53
CA GLY A 353 16.78 13.18 -5.63
C GLY A 353 18.00 14.08 -5.44
N LYS A 354 19.03 13.96 -6.29
CA LYS A 354 20.24 14.81 -6.24
C LYS A 354 19.92 16.31 -6.31
N SER A 355 19.13 16.72 -7.30
CA SER A 355 18.77 18.14 -7.46
C SER A 355 17.94 18.64 -6.28
N THR A 356 17.02 17.82 -5.76
CA THR A 356 16.23 18.14 -4.55
C THR A 356 17.11 18.34 -3.32
N LEU A 357 18.13 17.49 -3.12
CA LEU A 357 19.09 17.62 -2.04
C LEU A 357 19.84 18.96 -2.12
N LEU A 358 20.39 19.28 -3.30
CA LEU A 358 21.12 20.53 -3.53
C LEU A 358 20.21 21.76 -3.38
N ALA A 359 18.98 21.69 -3.91
CA ALA A 359 17.99 22.75 -3.79
C ALA A 359 17.67 23.05 -2.32
N ASN A 360 17.39 22.04 -1.49
CA ASN A 360 17.11 22.24 -0.07
C ASN A 360 18.26 22.96 0.65
N MET A 361 19.50 22.58 0.35
CA MET A 361 20.68 23.22 0.93
C MET A 361 20.81 24.68 0.51
N ALA A 362 20.65 24.97 -0.78
CA ALA A 362 20.76 26.31 -1.34
C ALA A 362 19.62 27.23 -0.84
N ILE A 363 18.37 26.75 -0.82
CA ILE A 363 17.22 27.48 -0.30
C ILE A 363 17.44 27.88 1.16
N HIS A 364 18.00 26.97 1.98
CA HIS A 364 18.31 27.29 3.37
C HIS A 364 19.38 28.39 3.48
N ASP A 365 20.44 28.32 2.67
CA ASP A 365 21.50 29.34 2.66
C ASP A 365 20.98 30.71 2.17
N ILE A 366 20.16 30.73 1.11
CA ILE A 366 19.48 31.94 0.61
C ILE A 366 18.69 32.62 1.73
N LYS A 367 17.86 31.84 2.45
CA LYS A 367 17.03 32.32 3.56
C LYS A 367 17.83 32.81 4.76
N LYS A 368 19.05 32.32 4.95
CA LYS A 368 19.97 32.80 6.00
C LYS A 368 20.81 34.00 5.58
N GLY A 369 20.66 34.50 4.36
CA GLY A 369 21.50 35.60 3.86
C GLY A 369 22.92 35.16 3.49
N GLU A 370 23.17 33.86 3.36
CA GLU A 370 24.48 33.36 2.92
C GLU A 370 24.61 33.53 1.40
N GLY A 371 25.84 33.79 0.93
CA GLY A 371 26.16 33.86 -0.49
C GLY A 371 26.38 32.47 -1.08
N LEU A 372 25.91 32.25 -2.31
CA LEU A 372 26.12 30.99 -3.03
C LEU A 372 26.21 31.23 -4.54
N CYS A 373 26.80 30.28 -5.25
CA CYS A 373 26.83 30.22 -6.71
C CYS A 373 26.32 28.85 -7.13
N VAL A 374 25.38 28.81 -8.08
CA VAL A 374 24.86 27.58 -8.67
C VAL A 374 25.19 27.57 -10.15
N ILE A 375 25.76 26.46 -10.59
CA ILE A 375 26.04 26.19 -11.99
C ILE A 375 25.21 24.96 -12.36
N ASP A 376 24.20 25.16 -13.19
CA ASP A 376 23.30 24.10 -13.65
C ASP A 376 23.25 24.08 -15.18
N PRO A 377 23.80 23.05 -15.84
CA PRO A 377 23.74 22.92 -17.29
C PRO A 377 22.33 22.76 -17.88
N HIS A 378 21.35 22.33 -17.06
CA HIS A 378 19.99 22.05 -17.52
C HIS A 378 18.99 23.17 -17.21
N GLY A 379 19.31 24.08 -16.29
CA GLY A 379 18.47 25.21 -15.88
C GLY A 379 17.41 24.88 -14.82
N ASP A 380 16.90 23.65 -14.76
CA ASP A 380 15.81 23.24 -13.86
C ASP A 380 16.05 23.59 -12.38
N LEU A 381 17.28 23.42 -11.88
CA LEU A 381 17.61 23.73 -10.49
C LEU A 381 17.64 25.25 -10.27
N VAL A 382 18.15 26.01 -11.23
CA VAL A 382 18.23 27.47 -11.12
C VAL A 382 16.83 28.07 -11.10
N GLU A 383 15.95 27.65 -12.02
CA GLU A 383 14.54 28.07 -12.04
C GLU A 383 13.87 27.78 -10.69
N THR A 384 14.07 26.57 -10.16
CA THR A 384 13.54 26.20 -8.83
C THR A 384 14.04 27.14 -7.74
N LEU A 385 15.30 27.57 -7.77
CA LEU A 385 15.88 28.42 -6.72
C LEU A 385 15.41 29.88 -6.79
N LEU A 386 15.13 30.40 -7.98
CA LEU A 386 14.61 31.75 -8.18
C LEU A 386 13.30 31.98 -7.41
N ASP A 387 12.43 30.95 -7.36
CA ASP A 387 11.17 30.98 -6.61
C ASP A 387 11.33 31.13 -5.09
N TYR A 388 12.53 30.86 -4.55
CA TYR A 388 12.81 30.93 -3.11
C TYR A 388 13.62 32.14 -2.70
N ILE A 389 13.93 33.05 -3.63
CA ILE A 389 14.66 34.28 -3.31
C ILE A 389 13.72 35.23 -2.56
N PRO A 390 14.05 35.59 -1.31
CA PRO A 390 13.20 36.51 -0.56
C PRO A 390 13.28 37.92 -1.14
N SER A 391 12.19 38.67 -1.07
CA SER A 391 12.06 40.00 -1.69
C SER A 391 13.19 40.97 -1.33
N HIS A 392 13.70 40.91 -0.10
CA HIS A 392 14.80 41.76 0.37
C HIS A 392 16.17 41.43 -0.24
N ARG A 393 16.32 40.32 -0.98
CA ARG A 393 17.57 39.90 -1.63
C ARG A 393 17.51 39.91 -3.16
N ILE A 394 16.41 40.35 -3.77
CA ILE A 394 16.26 40.34 -5.24
C ILE A 394 17.41 41.11 -5.93
N ASN A 395 17.85 42.22 -5.34
CA ASN A 395 18.95 43.03 -5.89
C ASN A 395 20.34 42.39 -5.73
N ASP A 396 20.46 41.31 -4.95
CA ASP A 396 21.70 40.55 -4.78
C ASP A 396 21.87 39.47 -5.87
N VAL A 397 20.86 39.28 -6.73
CA VAL A 397 20.78 38.14 -7.66
C VAL A 397 21.41 38.52 -9.00
N VAL A 398 22.35 37.69 -9.43
CA VAL A 398 22.88 37.72 -10.80
C VAL A 398 22.49 36.42 -11.47
N TYR A 399 21.61 36.51 -12.47
CA TYR A 399 21.27 35.40 -13.35
C TYR A 399 22.05 35.54 -14.65
N PHE A 400 22.78 34.50 -15.02
CA PHE A 400 23.55 34.45 -16.25
C PHE A 400 23.21 33.18 -17.01
N ASN A 401 22.63 33.33 -18.20
CA ASN A 401 22.31 32.24 -19.10
C ASN A 401 23.04 32.45 -20.44
N SER A 402 23.93 31.52 -20.79
CA SER A 402 24.70 31.60 -22.05
C SER A 402 23.95 31.04 -23.27
N SER A 403 22.84 30.32 -23.08
CA SER A 403 22.06 29.74 -24.18
C SER A 403 20.96 30.65 -24.71
N ASP A 404 20.65 31.75 -24.00
CA ASP A 404 19.77 32.81 -24.52
C ASP A 404 20.57 33.68 -25.50
N GLY A 405 20.70 33.17 -26.72
CA GLY A 405 21.11 33.96 -27.87
C GLY A 405 20.04 35.01 -28.20
N MET A 406 20.51 36.19 -28.60
CA MET A 406 19.70 37.24 -29.23
C MET A 406 18.74 36.73 -30.30
#